data_AF-A0A8C6D4E2-F1
#
_entry.id   AF-A0A8C6D4E2-F1
#
_cell.length_a   1.000
_cell.length_b   1.000
_cell.length_c   1.000
_cell.angle_alpha   90.00
_cell.angle_beta   90.00
_cell.angle_gamma   90.00
#
_symmetry.space_group_name_H-M   'P 1'
#
loop_
_entity.id
_entity.type
_entity.pdbx_description
1 polymer ?
#
loop_
_entity_poly.entity_id
_entity_poly.type
_entity_poly.pdbx_seq_one_letter_code
_entity_poly.pdbx_strand_id
1 'polypeptide(L)'
;DIQCIAASLKWQHLVGPSSIFQLSWIKLENGFLTGTSPLKKKHTLLRLLYEALVDCKKRCIVRALKDPNAFLFDHLLTLKPVKFLEGKLIHDLLTIFVSAKLTSYVKFYQSNKDFVDSLGLLHEQNMAKMRLLTFMGMAVENKEISFDTMQQDLQIGADDVEAFVIDAVRTKMVYCKIDQTQRKVVVSHSTHRTFGKQQWQQLYDTLNAWKQNLNKVKNSLLSLSDT
;
A
#
# COMPACT_ATOMS: atom_id res chain seq x y z
N ASP A 1 -33.03 -27.98 -4.42
CA ASP A 1 -33.12 -27.02 -3.29
C ASP A 1 -32.31 -27.34 -2.02
N ILE A 2 -31.20 -28.10 -2.07
CA ILE A 2 -30.32 -28.28 -0.88
C ILE A 2 -28.87 -27.81 -1.15
N GLN A 3 -28.43 -27.76 -2.40
CA GLN A 3 -27.08 -27.27 -2.75
C GLN A 3 -26.91 -25.75 -2.66
N CYS A 4 -27.98 -24.95 -2.80
CA CYS A 4 -27.91 -23.49 -2.61
C CYS A 4 -27.74 -23.09 -1.13
N ILE A 5 -28.28 -23.89 -0.21
CA ILE A 5 -28.15 -23.65 1.25
C ILE A 5 -26.73 -23.98 1.73
N ALA A 6 -26.12 -25.04 1.17
CA ALA A 6 -24.74 -25.43 1.50
C ALA A 6 -23.69 -24.40 1.06
N ALA A 7 -23.93 -23.67 -0.05
CA ALA A 7 -23.07 -22.56 -0.47
C ALA A 7 -23.19 -21.34 0.47
N SER A 8 -24.33 -21.18 1.14
CA SER A 8 -24.63 -20.12 2.10
C SER A 8 -23.93 -20.32 3.45
N LEU A 9 -23.84 -21.57 3.93
CA LEU A 9 -23.14 -21.93 5.19
C LEU A 9 -21.62 -21.75 5.12
N LYS A 10 -21.02 -21.86 3.93
CA LYS A 10 -19.55 -21.75 3.78
C LYS A 10 -19.01 -20.33 3.96
N TRP A 11 -19.88 -19.32 3.97
CA TRP A 11 -19.52 -17.91 4.19
C TRP A 11 -19.72 -17.43 5.63
N GLN A 12 -20.34 -18.23 6.52
CA GLN A 12 -20.54 -17.86 7.93
C GLN A 12 -19.22 -17.67 8.70
N HIS A 13 -18.15 -18.36 8.30
CA HIS A 13 -16.87 -18.32 9.01
C HIS A 13 -16.02 -17.07 8.71
N LEU A 14 -16.38 -16.26 7.71
CA LEU A 14 -15.61 -15.07 7.28
C LEU A 14 -16.24 -13.74 7.72
N VAL A 15 -17.39 -13.77 8.40
CA VAL A 15 -18.14 -12.55 8.76
C VAL A 15 -18.35 -12.52 10.27
N GLY A 16 -17.47 -11.80 10.97
CA GLY A 16 -17.62 -11.55 12.40
C GLY A 16 -18.88 -10.75 12.77
N PRO A 17 -19.29 -10.74 14.06
CA PRO A 17 -20.67 -10.47 14.50
C PRO A 17 -21.15 -9.00 14.44
N SER A 18 -20.54 -8.13 13.63
CA SER A 18 -20.79 -6.68 13.69
C SER A 18 -21.72 -6.18 12.57
N SER A 19 -23.02 -6.37 12.86
CA SER A 19 -24.19 -5.49 12.71
C SER A 19 -24.69 -4.89 11.37
N ILE A 20 -24.17 -5.24 10.18
CA ILE A 20 -24.90 -4.95 8.91
C ILE A 20 -25.25 -6.24 8.14
N PHE A 21 -24.38 -7.24 8.20
CA PHE A 21 -24.57 -8.50 7.50
C PHE A 21 -25.69 -9.37 8.09
N GLN A 22 -25.87 -9.36 9.42
CA GLN A 22 -26.94 -10.12 10.09
C GLN A 22 -28.34 -9.58 9.77
N LEU A 23 -28.53 -8.26 9.77
CA LEU A 23 -29.82 -7.64 9.46
C LEU A 23 -30.22 -7.83 7.99
N SER A 24 -29.25 -7.83 7.07
CA SER A 24 -29.49 -8.08 5.64
C SER A 24 -29.82 -9.56 5.38
N TRP A 25 -29.14 -10.48 6.06
CA TRP A 25 -29.45 -11.92 6.02
C TRP A 25 -30.82 -12.26 6.63
N ILE A 26 -31.14 -11.69 7.79
CA ILE A 26 -32.44 -11.89 8.46
C ILE A 26 -33.58 -11.29 7.62
N LYS A 27 -33.37 -10.16 6.93
CA LYS A 27 -34.34 -9.60 5.96
C LYS A 27 -34.50 -10.46 4.71
N LEU A 28 -33.47 -11.19 4.32
CA LEU A 28 -33.51 -12.13 3.19
C LEU A 28 -34.26 -13.42 3.54
N GLU A 29 -34.15 -13.89 4.78
CA GLU A 29 -34.86 -15.07 5.27
C GLU A 29 -36.33 -14.79 5.64
N ASN A 30 -36.66 -13.61 6.18
CA ASN A 30 -37.99 -13.35 6.77
C ASN A 30 -38.97 -12.49 5.92
N GLY A 31 -38.88 -12.50 4.59
CA GLY A 31 -40.08 -12.20 3.78
C GLY A 31 -39.96 -11.15 2.68
N PHE A 32 -39.07 -11.35 1.71
CA PHE A 32 -39.17 -10.62 0.43
C PHE A 32 -39.11 -11.52 -0.82
N LEU A 33 -39.33 -12.83 -0.67
CA LEU A 33 -39.19 -13.81 -1.77
C LEU A 33 -40.42 -14.70 -2.02
N THR A 34 -41.60 -14.35 -1.53
CA THR A 34 -42.87 -14.96 -1.97
C THR A 34 -43.48 -14.11 -3.09
N GLY A 35 -43.06 -14.34 -4.34
CA GLY A 35 -43.87 -13.92 -5.50
C GLY A 35 -43.20 -13.14 -6.65
N THR A 36 -41.87 -13.00 -6.74
CA THR A 36 -41.24 -12.29 -7.87
C THR A 36 -40.47 -13.21 -8.82
N SER A 37 -40.54 -12.89 -10.13
CA SER A 37 -40.01 -13.67 -11.25
C SER A 37 -38.50 -13.99 -11.15
N PRO A 38 -38.02 -15.11 -11.75
CA PRO A 38 -36.63 -15.57 -11.63
C PRO A 38 -35.56 -14.54 -12.05
N LEU A 39 -35.86 -13.67 -13.02
CA LEU A 39 -34.97 -12.58 -13.44
C LEU A 39 -34.83 -11.49 -12.38
N LYS A 40 -35.91 -11.12 -11.68
CA LYS A 40 -35.85 -10.12 -10.60
C LYS A 40 -34.99 -10.62 -9.44
N LYS A 41 -35.06 -11.92 -9.12
CA LYS A 41 -34.21 -12.55 -8.10
C LYS A 41 -32.72 -12.52 -8.47
N LYS A 42 -32.37 -12.82 -9.73
CA LYS A 42 -30.98 -12.70 -10.23
C LYS A 42 -30.45 -11.26 -10.16
N HIS A 43 -31.25 -10.27 -10.55
CA HIS A 43 -30.87 -8.87 -10.46
C HIS A 43 -30.64 -8.40 -9.02
N THR A 44 -31.50 -8.80 -8.09
CA THR A 44 -31.35 -8.46 -6.66
C THR A 44 -30.13 -9.15 -6.05
N LEU A 45 -29.88 -10.42 -6.37
CA LEU A 45 -28.66 -11.13 -5.95
C LEU A 45 -27.38 -10.50 -6.51
N LEU A 46 -27.38 -10.13 -7.79
CA LEU A 46 -26.27 -9.39 -8.41
C LEU A 46 -26.02 -8.06 -7.71
N ARG A 47 -27.08 -7.33 -7.35
CA ARG A 47 -26.99 -6.06 -6.62
C ARG A 47 -26.44 -6.24 -5.21
N LEU A 48 -26.89 -7.25 -4.48
CA LEU A 48 -26.41 -7.56 -3.13
C LEU A 48 -24.97 -8.08 -3.12
N LEU A 49 -24.60 -8.92 -4.09
CA LEU A 49 -23.20 -9.34 -4.28
C LEU A 49 -22.31 -8.16 -4.61
N TYR A 50 -22.78 -7.22 -5.44
CA TYR A 50 -22.05 -6.01 -5.78
C TYR A 50 -21.86 -5.09 -4.56
N GLU A 51 -22.90 -4.87 -3.77
CA GLU A 51 -22.83 -4.08 -2.53
C GLU A 51 -21.89 -4.73 -1.49
N ALA A 52 -22.00 -6.04 -1.28
CA ALA A 52 -21.10 -6.78 -0.39
C ALA A 52 -19.64 -6.76 -0.87
N LEU A 53 -19.41 -6.86 -2.18
CA LEU A 53 -18.09 -6.74 -2.78
C LEU A 53 -17.50 -5.34 -2.57
N VAL A 54 -18.31 -4.29 -2.70
CA VAL A 54 -17.87 -2.90 -2.44
C VAL A 54 -17.48 -2.71 -0.97
N ASP A 55 -18.25 -3.25 -0.03
CA ASP A 55 -17.93 -3.11 1.40
C ASP A 55 -16.73 -3.96 1.83
N CYS A 56 -16.59 -5.18 1.30
CA CYS A 56 -15.39 -5.98 1.52
C CYS A 56 -14.13 -5.26 1.01
N LYS A 57 -14.17 -4.60 -0.15
CA LYS A 57 -13.03 -3.80 -0.65
C LYS A 57 -12.67 -2.67 0.30
N LYS A 58 -13.66 -1.88 0.76
CA LYS A 58 -13.43 -0.79 1.72
C LYS A 58 -12.78 -1.31 2.99
N ARG A 59 -13.30 -2.41 3.54
CA ARG A 59 -12.76 -3.05 4.76
C ARG A 59 -11.34 -3.58 4.56
N CYS A 60 -11.04 -4.18 3.41
CA CYS A 60 -9.67 -4.63 3.09
C CYS A 60 -8.70 -3.46 3.01
N ILE A 61 -9.09 -2.35 2.38
CA ILE A 61 -8.25 -1.14 2.29
C ILE A 61 -8.05 -0.54 3.68
N VAL A 62 -9.10 -0.37 4.47
CA VAL A 62 -8.99 0.15 5.84
C VAL A 62 -8.10 -0.74 6.71
N ARG A 63 -8.24 -2.07 6.59
CA ARG A 63 -7.38 -3.02 7.30
C ARG A 63 -5.92 -2.90 6.87
N ALA A 64 -5.66 -2.78 5.56
CA ALA A 64 -4.31 -2.60 5.04
C ALA A 64 -3.70 -1.25 5.46
N LEU A 65 -4.50 -0.19 5.55
CA LEU A 65 -4.06 1.10 6.05
C LEU A 65 -3.75 1.05 7.55
N LYS A 66 -4.60 0.37 8.33
CA LYS A 66 -4.44 0.21 9.79
C LYS A 66 -3.25 -0.68 10.17
N ASP A 67 -2.84 -1.61 9.31
CA ASP A 67 -1.69 -2.45 9.59
C ASP A 67 -0.39 -1.61 9.51
N PRO A 68 0.35 -1.43 10.63
CA PRO A 68 1.57 -0.65 10.64
C PRO A 68 2.70 -1.27 9.82
N ASN A 69 2.63 -2.57 9.49
CA ASN A 69 3.69 -3.27 8.74
C ASN A 69 3.41 -3.37 7.24
N ALA A 70 2.20 -2.99 6.79
CA ALA A 70 1.82 -3.02 5.39
C ALA A 70 2.12 -1.67 4.71
N PHE A 71 3.23 -1.59 3.97
CA PHE A 71 3.68 -0.38 3.28
C PHE A 71 3.58 -0.46 1.75
N LEU A 72 3.48 -1.66 1.20
CA LEU A 72 3.37 -1.91 -0.23
C LEU A 72 1.90 -2.10 -0.62
N PHE A 73 1.32 -1.12 -1.29
CA PHE A 73 -0.07 -1.16 -1.76
C PHE A 73 -0.21 -1.33 -3.28
N ASP A 74 0.91 -1.54 -3.99
CA ASP A 74 0.96 -1.67 -5.45
C ASP A 74 0.08 -2.84 -5.97
N HIS A 75 0.08 -3.95 -5.23
CA HIS A 75 -0.77 -5.10 -5.50
C HIS A 75 -2.27 -4.77 -5.43
N LEU A 76 -2.67 -3.84 -4.56
CA LEU A 76 -4.08 -3.45 -4.43
C LEU A 76 -4.53 -2.55 -5.58
N LEU A 77 -3.67 -1.66 -6.09
CA LEU A 77 -3.97 -0.80 -7.24
C LEU A 77 -4.10 -1.58 -8.56
N THR A 78 -3.39 -2.70 -8.67
CA THR A 78 -3.42 -3.54 -9.88
C THR A 78 -4.76 -4.27 -10.06
N LEU A 79 -5.52 -4.46 -8.98
CA LEU A 79 -6.80 -5.18 -9.02
C LEU A 79 -7.85 -4.36 -9.79
N LYS A 80 -8.38 -4.93 -10.89
CA LYS A 80 -9.49 -4.36 -11.68
C LYS A 80 -10.66 -3.80 -10.84
N PRO A 81 -11.08 -4.45 -9.73
CA PRO A 81 -12.17 -3.94 -8.90
C PRO A 81 -11.83 -2.68 -8.08
N VAL A 82 -10.56 -2.32 -7.93
CA VAL A 82 -10.08 -1.10 -7.26
C VAL A 82 -9.99 0.06 -8.26
N LYS A 83 -9.61 -0.22 -9.52
CA LYS A 83 -9.73 0.74 -10.64
C LYS A 83 -11.18 1.19 -10.89
N PHE A 84 -12.14 0.28 -10.70
CA PHE A 84 -13.57 0.65 -10.77
C PHE A 84 -14.03 1.59 -9.62
N LEU A 85 -13.21 1.78 -8.58
CA LEU A 85 -13.48 2.72 -7.48
C LEU A 85 -12.76 4.07 -7.66
N GLU A 86 -12.15 4.31 -8.82
CA GLU A 86 -11.58 5.61 -9.21
C GLU A 86 -12.64 6.71 -9.05
N GLY A 87 -12.30 7.78 -8.32
CA GLY A 87 -13.20 8.89 -8.00
C GLY A 87 -13.88 8.84 -6.63
N LYS A 88 -13.64 7.79 -5.82
CA LYS A 88 -14.01 7.80 -4.39
C LYS A 88 -12.84 8.27 -3.53
N LEU A 89 -13.13 9.00 -2.45
CA LEU A 89 -12.15 9.48 -1.46
C LEU A 89 -11.18 8.38 -0.95
N ILE A 90 -11.63 7.12 -0.89
CA ILE A 90 -10.80 5.97 -0.49
C ILE A 90 -9.70 5.67 -1.53
N HIS A 91 -10.04 5.77 -2.81
CA HIS A 91 -9.08 5.55 -3.88
C HIS A 91 -8.04 6.67 -3.89
N ASP A 92 -8.48 7.93 -3.76
CA ASP A 92 -7.57 9.08 -3.70
C ASP A 92 -6.63 8.98 -2.50
N LEU A 93 -7.13 8.56 -1.35
CA LEU A 93 -6.30 8.27 -0.19
C LEU A 93 -5.25 7.19 -0.51
N LEU A 94 -5.67 6.07 -1.11
CA LEU A 94 -4.75 4.99 -1.49
C LEU A 94 -3.69 5.47 -2.50
N THR A 95 -4.08 6.30 -3.47
CA THR A 95 -3.16 6.91 -4.44
C THR A 95 -2.17 7.84 -3.74
N ILE A 96 -2.60 8.61 -2.74
CA ILE A 96 -1.71 9.44 -1.92
C ILE A 96 -0.68 8.58 -1.18
N PHE A 97 -1.11 7.44 -0.61
CA PHE A 97 -0.21 6.53 0.09
C PHE A 97 0.84 5.89 -0.83
N VAL A 98 0.49 5.63 -2.10
CA VAL A 98 1.41 4.99 -3.07
C VAL A 98 2.34 6.00 -3.74
N SER A 99 1.80 7.15 -4.19
CA SER A 99 2.50 8.04 -5.12
C SER A 99 2.83 9.42 -4.54
N ALA A 100 2.21 9.84 -3.42
CA ALA A 100 2.34 11.22 -2.95
C ALA A 100 3.30 11.38 -1.74
N LYS A 101 3.51 12.66 -1.38
CA LYS A 101 4.32 13.11 -0.24
C LYS A 101 3.45 13.43 0.97
N LEU A 102 4.07 13.53 2.14
CA LEU A 102 3.43 13.92 3.41
C LEU A 102 2.58 15.20 3.28
N THR A 103 3.07 16.21 2.57
CA THR A 103 2.36 17.48 2.37
C THR A 103 1.00 17.31 1.70
N SER A 104 0.87 16.40 0.74
CA SER A 104 -0.39 16.08 0.08
C SER A 104 -1.37 15.37 1.02
N TYR A 105 -0.86 14.51 1.91
CA TYR A 105 -1.68 13.86 2.93
C TYR A 105 -2.21 14.86 3.96
N VAL A 106 -1.39 15.79 4.44
CA VAL A 106 -1.82 16.83 5.39
C VAL A 106 -2.93 17.69 4.79
N LYS A 107 -2.80 18.11 3.52
CA LYS A 107 -3.86 18.84 2.80
C LYS A 107 -5.14 18.02 2.70
N PHE A 108 -5.03 16.74 2.35
CA PHE A 108 -6.18 15.84 2.27
C PHE A 108 -6.88 15.66 3.61
N TYR A 109 -6.12 15.54 4.70
CA TYR A 109 -6.65 15.41 6.06
C TYR A 109 -7.37 16.68 6.50
N GLN A 110 -6.84 17.87 6.19
CA GLN A 110 -7.51 19.14 6.50
C GLN A 110 -8.88 19.26 5.83
N SER A 111 -9.02 18.78 4.58
CA SER A 111 -10.28 18.84 3.84
C SER A 111 -11.27 17.74 4.21
N ASN A 112 -10.84 16.60 4.77
CA ASN A 112 -11.67 15.40 4.95
C ASN A 112 -11.49 14.73 6.33
N LYS A 113 -11.50 15.50 7.43
CA LYS A 113 -11.32 14.96 8.79
C LYS A 113 -12.39 13.93 9.18
N ASP A 114 -13.66 14.28 8.97
CA ASP A 114 -14.81 13.43 9.32
C ASP A 114 -14.77 12.07 8.61
N PHE A 115 -14.20 12.04 7.40
CA PHE A 115 -14.04 10.83 6.62
C PHE A 115 -12.99 9.90 7.23
N VAL A 116 -11.84 10.42 7.64
CA VAL A 116 -10.76 9.61 8.23
C VAL A 116 -11.19 9.07 9.60
N ASP A 117 -11.90 9.88 10.38
CA ASP A 117 -12.40 9.48 11.69
C ASP A 117 -13.53 8.42 11.56
N SER A 118 -14.40 8.54 10.55
CA SER A 118 -15.43 7.53 10.26
C SER A 118 -14.87 6.15 9.90
N LEU A 119 -13.63 6.10 9.37
CA LEU A 119 -12.94 4.86 9.04
C LEU A 119 -12.22 4.24 10.25
N GLY A 120 -12.20 4.92 11.40
CA GLY A 120 -11.49 4.46 12.60
C GLY A 120 -9.97 4.42 12.43
N LEU A 121 -9.44 5.28 11.55
CA LEU A 121 -8.01 5.41 11.31
C LEU A 121 -7.44 6.48 12.25
N LEU A 122 -6.48 6.10 13.10
CA LEU A 122 -5.81 7.05 13.98
C LEU A 122 -4.89 7.95 13.15
N HIS A 123 -5.10 9.27 13.22
CA HIS A 123 -4.32 10.24 12.46
C HIS A 123 -2.80 10.12 12.73
N GLU A 124 -2.40 9.92 13.99
CA GLU A 124 -0.98 9.84 14.36
C GLU A 124 -0.27 8.63 13.73
N GLN A 125 -0.91 7.46 13.69
CA GLN A 125 -0.35 6.26 13.07
C GLN A 125 -0.19 6.45 11.56
N ASN A 126 -1.17 7.08 10.91
CA ASN A 126 -1.09 7.40 9.49
C ASN A 126 -0.02 8.45 9.20
N MET A 127 0.14 9.45 10.06
CA MET A 127 1.20 10.45 9.94
C MET A 127 2.59 9.82 10.06
N ALA A 128 2.82 8.97 11.06
CA ALA A 128 4.07 8.24 11.22
C ALA A 128 4.36 7.34 10.00
N LYS A 129 3.34 6.64 9.51
CA LYS A 129 3.42 5.80 8.31
C LYS A 129 3.73 6.62 7.05
N MET A 130 3.09 7.78 6.89
CA MET A 130 3.33 8.68 5.76
C MET A 130 4.72 9.33 5.80
N ARG A 131 5.25 9.64 6.99
CA ARG A 131 6.63 10.09 7.15
C ARG A 131 7.60 9.02 6.67
N LEU A 132 7.43 7.76 7.12
CA LEU A 132 8.29 6.66 6.70
C LEU A 132 8.21 6.40 5.20
N LEU A 133 6.99 6.42 4.65
CA LEU A 133 6.79 6.32 3.21
C LEU A 133 7.56 7.45 2.50
N THR A 134 7.40 8.71 2.93
CA THR A 134 8.01 9.87 2.26
C THR A 134 9.53 9.77 2.28
N PHE A 135 10.09 9.35 3.40
CA PHE A 135 11.51 9.04 3.54
C PHE A 135 11.98 7.95 2.56
N MET A 136 11.22 6.86 2.39
CA MET A 136 11.54 5.83 1.39
C MET A 136 11.56 6.38 -0.03
N GLY A 137 10.62 7.27 -0.38
CA GLY A 137 10.58 7.93 -1.68
C GLY A 137 11.83 8.79 -1.94
N MET A 138 12.22 9.60 -0.96
CA MET A 138 13.43 10.41 -1.02
C MET A 138 14.71 9.56 -1.12
N ALA A 139 14.75 8.45 -0.39
CA ALA A 139 15.87 7.50 -0.38
C ALA A 139 16.05 6.74 -1.71
N VAL A 140 15.02 6.70 -2.55
CA VAL A 140 15.11 6.15 -3.91
C VAL A 140 15.70 7.18 -4.88
N GLU A 141 15.31 8.45 -4.77
CA GLU A 141 15.77 9.51 -5.65
C GLU A 141 17.21 9.94 -5.33
N ASN A 142 17.53 10.09 -4.04
CA ASN A 142 18.81 10.60 -3.56
C ASN A 142 19.46 9.60 -2.62
N LYS A 143 20.69 9.18 -2.96
CA LYS A 143 21.50 8.31 -2.09
C LYS A 143 22.09 9.04 -0.88
N GLU A 144 22.17 10.36 -0.95
CA GLU A 144 22.60 11.22 0.15
C GLU A 144 21.50 12.24 0.43
N ILE A 145 21.03 12.28 1.67
CA ILE A 145 19.95 13.17 2.08
C ILE A 145 20.46 14.03 3.23
N SER A 146 20.36 15.35 3.12
CA SER A 146 20.71 16.26 4.21
C SER A 146 19.63 16.29 5.28
N PHE A 147 20.02 16.54 6.53
CA PHE A 147 19.08 16.65 7.65
C PHE A 147 18.07 17.78 7.44
N ASP A 148 18.48 18.88 6.82
CA ASP A 148 17.60 20.03 6.60
C ASP A 148 16.46 19.69 5.61
N THR A 149 16.76 18.89 4.58
CA THR A 149 15.73 18.40 3.64
C THR A 149 14.76 17.46 4.36
N MET A 150 15.26 16.61 5.26
CA MET A 150 14.40 15.72 6.06
C MET A 150 13.49 16.50 7.00
N GLN A 151 14.00 17.54 7.67
CA GLN A 151 13.19 18.39 8.56
C GLN A 151 12.03 19.05 7.82
N GLN A 152 12.29 19.56 6.61
CA GLN A 152 11.27 20.20 5.78
C GLN A 152 10.23 19.19 5.27
N ASP A 153 10.66 18.05 4.71
CA ASP A 153 9.76 17.09 4.08
C ASP A 153 8.99 16.22 5.10
N LEU A 154 9.57 15.94 6.27
CA LEU A 154 8.96 15.12 7.33
C LEU A 154 8.26 15.93 8.42
N GLN A 155 8.50 17.25 8.49
CA GLN A 155 7.95 18.16 9.50
C GLN A 155 8.20 17.64 10.93
N ILE A 156 9.47 17.36 11.23
CA ILE A 156 9.94 16.89 12.54
C ILE A 156 11.02 17.83 13.09
N GLY A 157 11.14 17.87 14.43
CA GLY A 157 12.19 18.63 15.11
C GLY A 157 13.58 18.09 14.76
N ALA A 158 14.60 18.93 14.85
CA ALA A 158 15.96 18.56 14.49
C ALA A 158 16.50 17.37 15.29
N ASP A 159 16.15 17.31 16.57
CA ASP A 159 16.60 16.27 17.50
C ASP A 159 15.92 14.92 17.26
N ASP A 160 14.70 14.94 16.71
CA ASP A 160 13.90 13.73 16.45
C ASP A 160 14.25 13.06 15.11
N VAL A 161 15.02 13.72 14.24
CA VAL A 161 15.40 13.18 12.91
C VAL A 161 16.20 11.88 13.08
N GLU A 162 17.14 11.85 14.01
CA GLU A 162 17.98 10.66 14.24
C GLU A 162 17.17 9.48 14.75
N ALA A 163 16.32 9.72 15.77
CA ALA A 163 15.42 8.70 16.31
C ALA A 163 14.51 8.13 15.22
N PHE A 164 13.97 9.01 14.37
CA PHE A 164 13.16 8.60 13.23
C PHE A 164 13.93 7.75 12.22
N VAL A 165 15.17 8.12 11.88
CA VAL A 165 16.01 7.33 10.95
C VAL A 165 16.34 5.96 11.54
N ILE A 166 16.60 5.87 12.84
CA ILE A 166 16.83 4.58 13.54
C ILE A 166 15.59 3.69 13.47
N ASP A 167 14.41 4.26 13.73
CA ASP A 167 13.15 3.53 13.63
C ASP A 167 12.84 3.10 12.19
N ALA A 168 13.15 3.94 11.19
CA ALA A 168 13.04 3.61 9.78
C ALA A 168 13.93 2.41 9.41
N VAL A 169 15.18 2.37 9.89
CA VAL A 169 16.09 1.23 9.67
C VAL A 169 15.58 -0.03 10.37
N ARG A 170 14.96 0.09 11.55
CA ARG A 170 14.35 -1.05 12.27
C ARG A 170 13.25 -1.74 11.46
N THR A 171 12.52 -1.02 10.62
CA THR A 171 11.50 -1.61 9.73
C THR A 171 12.08 -2.46 8.59
N LYS A 172 13.42 -2.46 8.40
CA LYS A 172 14.15 -3.19 7.35
C LYS A 172 13.80 -2.81 5.91
N MET A 173 13.00 -1.76 5.71
CA MET A 173 12.66 -1.27 4.37
C MET A 173 13.75 -0.37 3.77
N VAL A 174 14.54 0.27 4.63
CA VAL A 174 15.65 1.15 4.25
C VAL A 174 16.89 0.76 5.04
N TYR A 175 18.02 0.71 4.35
CA TYR A 175 19.34 0.58 4.93
C TYR A 175 20.10 1.87 4.69
N CYS A 176 20.37 2.61 5.75
CA CYS A 176 21.14 3.85 5.69
C CYS A 176 22.15 3.94 6.83
N LYS A 177 23.13 4.82 6.66
CA LYS A 177 24.13 5.20 7.64
C LYS A 177 23.99 6.68 7.92
N ILE A 178 24.09 7.06 9.19
CA ILE A 178 24.03 8.46 9.62
C ILE A 178 25.46 9.00 9.67
N ASP A 179 25.71 10.11 8.99
CA ASP A 179 26.90 10.94 9.16
C ASP A 179 26.51 12.21 9.91
N GLN A 180 26.75 12.17 11.22
CA GLN A 180 26.40 13.27 12.11
C GLN A 180 27.25 14.51 11.87
N THR A 181 28.53 14.34 11.50
CA THR A 181 29.47 15.45 11.31
C THR A 181 29.06 16.30 10.13
N GLN A 182 28.64 15.66 9.04
CA GLN A 182 28.20 16.35 7.83
C GLN A 182 26.70 16.67 7.82
N ARG A 183 25.94 16.27 8.86
CA ARG A 183 24.48 16.35 8.91
C ARG A 183 23.84 15.74 7.65
N LYS A 184 24.22 14.50 7.33
CA LYS A 184 23.71 13.75 6.17
C LYS A 184 23.41 12.29 6.52
N VAL A 185 22.47 11.72 5.79
CA VAL A 185 22.16 10.29 5.83
C VAL A 185 22.49 9.69 4.47
N VAL A 186 23.37 8.69 4.48
CA VAL A 186 23.80 7.96 3.30
C VAL A 186 22.99 6.68 3.19
N VAL A 187 22.16 6.60 2.17
CA VAL A 187 21.32 5.43 1.88
C VAL A 187 22.14 4.41 1.10
N SER A 188 22.24 3.20 1.64
CA SER A 188 22.84 2.06 0.96
C SER A 188 21.83 1.40 0.02
N HIS A 189 20.66 1.05 0.55
CA HIS A 189 19.58 0.40 -0.18
C HIS A 189 18.23 0.87 0.34
N SER A 190 17.26 1.09 -0.56
CA SER A 190 15.88 1.44 -0.21
C SER A 190 14.91 0.56 -1.00
N THR A 191 13.83 0.14 -0.35
CA THR A 191 12.74 -0.59 -1.00
C THR A 191 11.86 0.39 -1.78
N HIS A 192 11.59 0.10 -3.05
CA HIS A 192 10.71 0.94 -3.86
C HIS A 192 9.23 0.75 -3.47
N ARG A 193 8.48 1.86 -3.38
CA ARG A 193 7.03 1.82 -3.11
C ARG A 193 6.21 1.23 -4.26
N THR A 194 6.64 1.48 -5.50
CA THR A 194 6.06 0.95 -6.73
C THR A 194 7.15 0.31 -7.56
N PHE A 195 6.87 -0.87 -8.12
CA PHE A 195 7.82 -1.59 -8.95
C PHE A 195 7.26 -1.75 -10.35
N GLY A 196 7.58 -0.78 -11.20
CA GLY A 196 7.09 -0.67 -12.56
C GLY A 196 8.08 -1.16 -13.61
N LYS A 197 7.71 -0.92 -14.87
CA LYS A 197 8.53 -1.29 -16.04
C LYS A 197 9.86 -0.55 -16.10
N GLN A 198 9.93 0.69 -15.61
CA GLN A 198 11.17 1.46 -15.61
C GLN A 198 12.22 0.85 -14.67
N GLN A 199 11.80 0.38 -13.50
CA GLN A 199 12.66 -0.30 -12.54
C GLN A 199 13.16 -1.63 -13.10
N TRP A 200 12.30 -2.38 -13.81
CA TRP A 200 12.70 -3.57 -14.55
C TRP A 200 13.76 -3.29 -15.61
N GLN A 201 13.61 -2.19 -16.35
CA GLN A 201 14.59 -1.78 -17.36
C GLN A 201 15.94 -1.44 -16.72
N GLN A 202 15.94 -0.64 -15.65
CA GLN A 202 17.17 -0.31 -14.91
C GLN A 202 17.87 -1.57 -14.37
N LEU A 203 17.11 -2.54 -13.86
CA LEU A 203 17.65 -3.82 -13.41
C LEU A 203 18.27 -4.60 -14.58
N TYR A 204 17.58 -4.67 -15.72
CA TYR A 204 18.06 -5.35 -16.91
C TYR A 204 19.36 -4.73 -17.42
N ASP A 205 19.44 -3.41 -17.49
CA ASP A 205 20.62 -2.69 -17.96
C ASP A 205 21.81 -2.91 -17.02
N THR A 206 21.58 -2.85 -15.70
CA THR A 206 22.61 -3.12 -14.68
C THR A 206 23.12 -4.55 -14.78
N LEU A 207 22.22 -5.53 -14.93
CA LEU A 207 22.59 -6.94 -15.04
C LEU A 207 23.35 -7.22 -16.34
N ASN A 208 22.95 -6.59 -17.44
CA ASN A 208 23.65 -6.71 -18.71
C ASN A 208 25.05 -6.08 -18.64
N ALA A 209 25.20 -4.92 -17.99
CA ALA A 209 26.50 -4.31 -17.73
C ALA A 209 27.39 -5.24 -16.88
N TRP A 210 26.85 -5.87 -15.83
CA TRP A 210 27.59 -6.83 -15.02
C TRP A 210 28.02 -8.06 -15.82
N LYS A 211 27.12 -8.60 -16.65
CA LYS A 211 27.43 -9.71 -17.56
C LYS A 211 28.56 -9.36 -18.51
N GLN A 212 28.53 -8.16 -19.12
CA GLN A 212 29.59 -7.69 -20.01
C GLN A 212 30.92 -7.54 -19.28
N ASN A 213 30.91 -6.94 -18.08
CA ASN A 213 32.11 -6.78 -17.26
C ASN A 213 32.74 -8.12 -16.87
N LEU A 214 31.92 -9.08 -16.43
CA LEU A 214 32.39 -10.43 -16.08
C LEU A 214 32.93 -11.18 -17.29
N ASN A 215 32.27 -11.09 -18.44
CA ASN A 215 32.77 -11.69 -19.67
C ASN A 215 34.10 -11.07 -20.11
N LYS A 216 34.24 -9.75 -19.99
CA LYS A 216 35.50 -9.07 -20.28
C LYS A 216 36.64 -9.57 -19.39
N VAL A 217 36.41 -9.63 -18.07
CA VAL A 217 37.38 -10.15 -17.11
C VAL A 217 37.73 -11.61 -17.40
N LYS A 218 36.73 -12.46 -17.66
CA LYS A 218 36.93 -13.87 -18.01
C LYS A 218 37.79 -14.02 -19.26
N ASN A 219 37.49 -13.26 -20.32
CA ASN A 219 38.24 -13.33 -21.58
C ASN A 219 39.68 -12.84 -21.40
N SER A 220 39.89 -11.78 -20.62
CA SER A 220 41.24 -11.31 -20.28
C SER A 220 42.04 -12.34 -19.47
N LEU A 221 41.41 -13.05 -18.53
CA LEU A 221 42.05 -14.13 -17.78
C LEU A 221 42.42 -15.32 -18.67
N LEU A 222 41.53 -15.73 -19.58
CA LEU A 222 41.80 -16.81 -20.54
C LEU A 222 42.95 -16.45 -21.48
N SER A 223 43.00 -15.22 -21.99
CA SER A 223 44.12 -14.78 -22.83
C SER A 223 45.46 -14.76 -22.11
N LEU A 224 45.47 -14.61 -20.79
CA LEU A 224 46.70 -14.65 -19.98
C LEU A 224 47.13 -16.08 -19.63
N SER A 225 46.21 -17.04 -19.62
CA SER A 225 46.54 -18.45 -19.36
C SER A 225 47.01 -19.22 -20.60
N ASP A 226 46.69 -18.72 -21.80
CA ASP A 226 47.12 -19.31 -23.07
C ASP A 226 48.52 -18.84 -23.52
N THR A 227 49.20 -18.01 -22.71
CA THR A 227 50.62 -17.60 -22.88
C THR A 227 51.49 -18.28 -21.84
#